data_AF-X1T5M2-F1
#
_entry.id   AF-X1T5M2-F1
#
_cell.length_a   1.000
_cell.length_b   1.000
_cell.length_c   1.000
_cell.angle_alpha   90.00
_cell.angle_beta   90.00
_cell.angle_gamma   90.00
#
_symmetry.space_group_name_H-M   'P 1'
#
loop_
_entity.id
_entity.type
_entity.pdbx_description
1 polymer ?
#
loop_
_entity_poly.entity_id
_entity_poly.type
_entity_poly.pdbx_seq_one_letter_code
_entity_poly.pdbx_strand_id
1 'polypeptide(L)'
;SDNKQIKRFFALDSRAYEEGALSVKVKELLGLVSSTVLRCNDCITYHIINCVKEGVTSEEFFEAMNVALIVGGSIIIPHLRKAVERFEECLQLVEDGKELPI
;
A
#
# COMPACT_ATOMS: atom_id res chain seq x y z
N SER A 1 -17.08 -4.99 -18.40
CA SER A 1 -18.47 -4.53 -18.11
C SER A 1 -18.61 -3.06 -18.45
N ASP A 2 -19.70 -2.63 -19.09
CA ASP A 2 -19.95 -1.24 -19.49
C ASP A 2 -20.69 -0.40 -18.44
N ASN A 3 -20.70 -0.84 -17.19
CA ASN A 3 -21.29 -0.06 -16.11
C ASN A 3 -20.50 1.25 -15.87
N LYS A 4 -21.11 2.38 -16.28
CA LYS A 4 -20.53 3.72 -16.16
C LYS A 4 -20.18 4.11 -14.72
N GLN A 5 -20.96 3.66 -13.73
CA GLN A 5 -20.74 4.04 -12.33
C GLN A 5 -19.53 3.32 -11.73
N ILE A 6 -19.37 2.03 -12.03
CA ILE A 6 -18.17 1.27 -11.63
C ILE A 6 -16.90 1.89 -12.24
N LYS A 7 -16.92 2.22 -13.55
CA LYS A 7 -15.78 2.88 -14.21
C LYS A 7 -15.42 4.23 -13.58
N ARG A 8 -16.42 5.02 -13.17
CA ARG A 8 -16.20 6.30 -12.48
C ARG A 8 -15.58 6.11 -11.10
N PHE A 9 -16.02 5.12 -10.34
CA PHE A 9 -15.47 4.86 -9.01
C PHE A 9 -13.99 4.45 -9.10
N PHE A 10 -13.62 3.55 -10.00
CA PHE A 10 -12.21 3.20 -10.22
C PHE A 10 -11.37 4.40 -10.69
N ALA A 11 -11.92 5.27 -11.54
CA ALA A 11 -11.22 6.49 -11.92
C ALA A 11 -11.01 7.45 -10.74
N LEU A 12 -11.96 7.53 -9.80
CA LEU A 12 -11.80 8.32 -8.57
C LEU A 12 -10.75 7.71 -7.65
N ASP A 13 -10.75 6.39 -7.49
CA ASP A 13 -9.76 5.66 -6.70
C ASP A 13 -8.33 5.96 -7.17
N SER A 14 -8.03 5.77 -8.47
CA SER A 14 -6.70 6.08 -9.00
C SER A 14 -6.31 7.56 -8.85
N ARG A 15 -7.26 8.48 -9.07
CA ARG A 15 -7.02 9.92 -8.95
C ARG A 15 -6.75 10.38 -7.51
N ALA A 16 -7.23 9.65 -6.51
CA ALA A 16 -7.00 10.01 -5.11
C ALA A 16 -5.50 10.01 -4.76
N TYR A 17 -4.70 9.15 -5.43
CA TYR A 17 -3.27 8.95 -5.20
C TYR A 17 -2.37 9.83 -6.08
N GLU A 18 -2.92 10.63 -7.01
CA GLU A 18 -2.14 11.57 -7.84
C GLU A 18 -1.44 12.66 -6.98
N GLU A 19 -0.26 13.12 -7.39
CA GLU A 19 0.51 14.17 -6.72
C GLU A 19 -0.34 15.45 -6.47
N GLY A 20 -0.14 16.10 -5.32
CA GLY A 20 -0.82 17.34 -4.98
C GLY A 20 -0.19 18.05 -3.79
N ALA A 21 -1.00 18.52 -2.83
CA ALA A 21 -0.47 19.08 -1.58
C ALA A 21 0.27 18.03 -0.72
N LEU A 22 -0.04 16.75 -0.92
CA LEU A 22 0.69 15.60 -0.41
C LEU A 22 1.30 14.86 -1.59
N SER A 23 2.53 14.37 -1.40
CA SER A 23 3.20 13.60 -2.44
C SER A 23 2.59 12.22 -2.64
N VAL A 24 2.80 11.63 -3.81
CA VAL A 24 2.37 10.25 -4.11
C VAL A 24 2.86 9.30 -3.02
N LYS A 25 4.15 9.38 -2.65
CA LYS A 25 4.75 8.60 -1.55
C LYS A 25 3.92 8.68 -0.24
N VAL A 26 3.54 9.89 0.18
CA VAL A 26 2.73 10.07 1.39
C VAL A 26 1.33 9.49 1.22
N LYS A 27 0.71 9.69 0.06
CA LYS A 27 -0.64 9.16 -0.22
C LYS A 27 -0.67 7.63 -0.25
N GLU A 28 0.35 6.99 -0.80
CA GLU A 28 0.46 5.53 -0.80
C GLU A 28 0.65 4.97 0.61
N LEU A 29 1.41 5.65 1.49
CA LEU A 29 1.47 5.31 2.91
C LEU A 29 0.10 5.44 3.61
N LEU A 30 -0.68 6.47 3.29
CA LEU A 30 -2.05 6.62 3.81
C LEU A 30 -2.96 5.48 3.31
N GLY A 31 -2.84 5.11 2.04
CA GLY A 31 -3.53 3.97 1.45
C GLY A 31 -3.16 2.64 2.11
N LEU A 32 -1.87 2.42 2.37
CA LEU A 32 -1.33 1.24 3.05
C LEU A 32 -1.88 1.12 4.48
N VAL A 33 -1.82 2.20 5.26
CA VAL A 33 -2.36 2.22 6.63
C VAL A 33 -3.86 1.94 6.62
N SER A 34 -4.61 2.63 5.74
CA SER A 34 -6.07 2.46 5.61
C SER A 34 -6.45 1.04 5.21
N SER A 35 -5.74 0.46 4.25
CA SER A 35 -5.94 -0.92 3.79
C SER A 35 -5.62 -1.96 4.86
N THR A 36 -4.60 -1.68 5.67
CA THR A 36 -4.18 -2.55 6.78
C THR A 36 -5.23 -2.57 7.88
N VAL A 37 -5.75 -1.41 8.31
CA VAL A 37 -6.80 -1.37 9.35
C VAL A 37 -8.13 -1.94 8.84
N LEU A 38 -8.38 -1.90 7.53
CA LEU A 38 -9.51 -2.55 6.88
C LEU A 38 -9.29 -4.04 6.56
N ARG A 39 -8.07 -4.57 6.78
CA ARG A 39 -7.71 -5.98 6.60
C ARG A 39 -7.88 -6.51 5.17
N CYS A 40 -7.65 -5.68 4.16
CA CYS A 40 -7.72 -6.06 2.73
C CYS A 40 -6.33 -6.43 2.18
N ASN A 41 -5.99 -7.72 2.06
CA ASN A 41 -4.64 -8.13 1.61
C ASN A 41 -4.28 -7.69 0.18
N ASP A 42 -5.25 -7.66 -0.72
CA ASP A 42 -5.01 -7.22 -2.11
C ASP A 42 -4.75 -5.71 -2.14
N CYS A 43 -5.49 -4.94 -1.34
CA CYS A 43 -5.28 -3.50 -1.19
C CYS A 43 -3.93 -3.20 -0.52
N ILE A 44 -3.56 -3.95 0.53
CA ILE A 44 -2.26 -3.86 1.20
C ILE A 44 -1.12 -4.13 0.20
N THR A 45 -1.25 -5.20 -0.60
CA THR A 45 -0.29 -5.53 -1.66
C THR A 45 -0.13 -4.40 -2.67
N TYR A 46 -1.25 -3.87 -3.16
CA TYR A 46 -1.27 -2.78 -4.12
C TYR A 46 -0.48 -1.56 -3.60
N HIS A 47 -0.77 -1.14 -2.37
CA HIS A 47 -0.07 0.00 -1.77
C HIS A 47 1.38 -0.30 -1.42
N ILE A 48 1.74 -1.55 -1.05
CA ILE A 48 3.15 -1.92 -0.86
C ILE A 48 3.95 -1.74 -2.16
N ILE A 49 3.43 -2.24 -3.28
CA ILE A 49 4.11 -2.15 -4.57
C ILE A 49 4.35 -0.69 -4.95
N ASN A 50 3.33 0.17 -4.77
CA ASN A 50 3.47 1.60 -5.06
C ASN A 50 4.39 2.31 -4.04
N CYS A 51 4.31 1.99 -2.76
CA CYS A 51 5.25 2.50 -1.74
C CYS A 51 6.71 2.20 -2.13
N VAL A 52 7.01 0.97 -2.57
CA VAL A 52 8.36 0.61 -3.01
C VAL A 52 8.77 1.39 -4.27
N LYS A 53 7.87 1.55 -5.25
CA LYS A 53 8.12 2.37 -6.46
C LYS A 53 8.43 3.82 -6.11
N GLU A 54 7.74 4.38 -5.11
CA GLU A 54 7.92 5.75 -4.63
C GLU A 54 9.07 5.89 -3.61
N GLY A 55 9.87 4.83 -3.40
CA GLY A 55 11.06 4.88 -2.55
C GLY A 55 10.73 5.02 -1.06
N VAL A 56 9.66 4.40 -0.59
CA VAL A 56 9.41 4.20 0.85
C VAL A 56 10.49 3.31 1.44
N THR A 57 11.14 3.78 2.49
CA THR A 57 12.18 3.02 3.19
C THR A 57 11.57 2.02 4.16
N SER A 58 12.36 1.04 4.60
CA SER A 58 11.93 0.08 5.62
C SER A 58 11.53 0.79 6.92
N GLU A 59 12.24 1.83 7.31
CA GLU A 59 11.93 2.64 8.50
C GLU A 59 10.54 3.30 8.37
N GLU A 60 10.28 3.98 7.25
CA GLU A 60 8.98 4.61 6.99
C GLU A 60 7.85 3.58 6.94
N PHE A 61 8.08 2.42 6.32
CA PHE A 61 7.12 1.32 6.28
C PHE A 61 6.77 0.82 7.69
N PHE A 62 7.77 0.53 8.54
CA PHE A 62 7.52 0.04 9.89
C PHE A 62 6.90 1.10 10.80
N GLU A 63 7.23 2.40 10.63
CA GLU A 63 6.54 3.48 11.34
C GLU A 63 5.05 3.54 10.96
N ALA A 64 4.72 3.45 9.67
CA ALA A 64 3.35 3.42 9.20
C ALA A 64 2.58 2.19 9.71
N MET A 65 3.21 1.01 9.67
CA MET A 65 2.61 -0.22 10.17
C MET A 65 2.42 -0.22 11.69
N ASN A 66 3.28 0.47 12.45
CA ASN A 66 3.07 0.69 13.88
C ASN A 66 1.80 1.52 14.14
N VAL A 67 1.58 2.60 13.37
CA VAL A 67 0.33 3.38 13.44
C VAL A 67 -0.87 2.50 13.10
N ALA A 68 -0.80 1.70 12.03
CA ALA A 68 -1.87 0.78 11.65
C ALA A 68 -2.16 -0.26 12.75
N LEU A 69 -1.13 -0.77 13.43
CA LEU A 69 -1.29 -1.74 14.52
C LEU A 69 -1.96 -1.14 15.75
N ILE A 70 -1.59 0.08 16.14
CA ILE A 70 -2.22 0.79 17.27
C ILE A 70 -3.68 1.10 16.97
N VAL A 71 -4.00 1.53 15.75
CA VAL A 71 -5.38 1.88 15.34
C VAL A 71 -6.24 0.64 15.11
N GLY A 72 -5.71 -0.36 14.41
CA GLY A 72 -6.43 -1.58 14.03
C GLY A 72 -6.49 -2.65 15.12
N GLY A 73 -5.61 -2.57 16.13
CA GLY A 73 -5.48 -3.56 17.19
C GLY A 73 -4.88 -4.89 16.72
N SER A 74 -4.79 -5.86 17.63
CA SER A 74 -4.11 -7.14 17.39
C SER A 74 -4.73 -7.98 16.26
N ILE A 75 -5.98 -7.70 15.86
CA ILE A 75 -6.65 -8.41 14.77
C ILE A 75 -5.97 -8.20 13.41
N ILE A 76 -5.17 -7.13 13.25
CA ILE A 76 -4.43 -6.90 12.00
C ILE A 76 -3.11 -7.67 11.93
N ILE A 77 -2.64 -8.31 13.02
CA ILE A 77 -1.33 -9.00 13.06
C ILE A 77 -1.14 -10.00 11.89
N PRO A 78 -2.12 -10.86 11.53
CA PRO A 78 -1.96 -11.74 10.37
C PRO A 78 -1.77 -11.00 9.05
N HIS A 79 -2.38 -9.81 8.91
CA HIS A 79 -2.25 -8.96 7.73
C HIS A 79 -0.91 -8.22 7.72
N LEU A 80 -0.47 -7.72 8.88
CA LEU A 80 0.85 -7.12 9.06
C LEU A 80 1.97 -8.10 8.71
N ARG A 81 1.91 -9.35 9.16
CA ARG A 81 2.93 -10.36 8.82
C ARG A 81 3.05 -10.57 7.31
N LYS A 82 1.92 -10.72 6.62
CA LYS A 82 1.88 -10.82 5.15
C LYS A 82 2.35 -9.55 4.45
N ALA A 83 2.05 -8.39 5.02
CA ALA A 83 2.52 -7.10 4.51
C ALA A 83 4.06 -7.02 4.58
N VAL A 84 4.67 -7.44 5.69
CA VAL A 84 6.13 -7.49 5.83
C VAL A 84 6.74 -8.44 4.80
N GLU A 85 6.23 -9.67 4.70
CA GLU A 85 6.70 -10.66 3.72
C GLU A 85 6.66 -10.11 2.28
N ARG A 86 5.55 -9.45 1.91
CA ARG A 86 5.38 -8.84 0.59
C ARG A 86 6.29 -7.62 0.36
N PHE A 87 6.49 -6.80 1.38
CA PHE A 87 7.37 -5.63 1.29
C PHE A 87 8.82 -6.05 1.06
N GLU A 88 9.31 -7.04 1.82
CA GLU A 88 10.64 -7.62 1.65
C GLU A 88 10.81 -8.27 0.27
N GLU A 89 9.82 -9.01 -0.21
CA GLU A 89 9.80 -9.57 -1.57
C GLU A 89 9.96 -8.46 -2.63
N CYS A 90 9.23 -7.35 -2.49
CA CYS A 90 9.31 -6.24 -3.43
C CYS A 90 10.68 -5.55 -3.40
N LEU A 91 11.28 -5.36 -2.22
CA LEU A 91 12.63 -4.81 -2.11
C LEU A 91 13.67 -5.72 -2.78
N GLN A 92 13.59 -7.03 -2.56
CA GLN A 92 14.50 -7.98 -3.20
C GLN A 92 14.36 -7.96 -4.73
N LEU A 93 13.13 -7.85 -5.26
CA LEU A 93 12.92 -7.73 -6.70
C LEU A 93 13.59 -6.47 -7.27
N VAL A 94 13.50 -5.34 -6.57
CA VAL A 94 14.17 -4.10 -6.98
C VAL A 94 15.69 -4.25 -6.95
N GLU A 95 16.25 -4.85 -5.89
CA GLU A 95 17.68 -5.13 -5.78
C GLU A 95 18.19 -6.06 -6.89
N ASP A 96 17.39 -7.07 -7.24
CA ASP A 96 17.67 -8.00 -8.33
C ASP A 96 17.50 -7.37 -9.73
N GLY A 97 17.06 -6.12 -9.82
CA GLY A 97 16.74 -5.44 -11.08
C GLY A 97 15.55 -6.03 -11.82
N LYS A 98 14.64 -6.70 -11.11
CA LYS A 98 13.41 -7.32 -11.65
C LYS A 98 12.24 -6.35 -11.56
N GLU A 99 11.25 -6.55 -12.42
CA GLU A 99 10.00 -5.81 -12.35
C GLU A 99 9.18 -6.23 -11.12
N LEU A 100 8.57 -5.24 -10.48
CA LEU A 100 7.59 -5.48 -9.41
C LEU A 100 6.32 -6.10 -9.99
N PRO A 101 5.65 -7.02 -9.26
CA PRO A 101 4.41 -7.62 -9.72
C PRO A 101 3.32 -6.57 -9.94
N ILE A 102 2.43 -6.83 -10.91
CA ILE A 102 1.22 -6.06 -11.18
C ILE A 102 0.08 -6.59 -10.31
#